data_AF-A0A061BIM5-F1
#
_entry.id   AF-A0A061BIM5-F1
#
_cell.length_a   1.000
_cell.length_b   1.000
_cell.length_c   1.000
_cell.angle_alpha   90.00
_cell.angle_beta   90.00
_cell.angle_gamma   90.00
#
_symmetry.space_group_name_H-M   'P 1'
#
loop_
_entity.id
_entity.type
_entity.pdbx_description
1 polymer ?
#
loop_
_entity_poly.entity_id
_entity_poly.type
_entity_poly.pdbx_seq_one_letter_code
_entity_poly.pdbx_strand_id
1 'polypeptide(L)'
;MPLHFSLSMSLHQIVEGLWGKEKREEGAKVEYLVRGWQDEDLYPNTSCKRLRALDSASIAATTKEQAPILAALDSVLEPVVGAPLRIDSSPRASGVLDTVLVCRAHGIKLPKELEDPKTLRLLEGAICHEWFDGYKNLEFRKLAMGRLLSSLRQTLEAKANDPLEKVEKTRLAVYSCHDTSIAGILNALDAFDSRWPPFTSHVAVELFRSASPPSILSAFLPSVLRPSQPHYVRLRFNARNLRLPACAPEGKHLPGSNGEVCTFEAFKDAVRDVEVSSKEWRGLCGNKVE
;
A
#
# COMPACT_ATOMS: atom_id res chain seq x y z
N MET A 1 -20.26 -1.61 14.22
CA MET A 1 -19.85 -2.81 13.43
C MET A 1 -18.34 -2.76 13.31
N PRO A 2 -17.57 -3.80 13.70
CA PRO A 2 -16.12 -3.74 13.59
C PRO A 2 -15.71 -3.62 12.11
N LEU A 3 -14.77 -2.72 11.80
CA LEU A 3 -14.23 -2.44 10.45
C LEU A 3 -13.85 -3.71 9.65
N HIS A 4 -13.46 -4.78 10.35
CA HIS A 4 -13.14 -6.08 9.75
C HIS A 4 -14.29 -6.68 8.91
N PHE A 5 -15.55 -6.41 9.24
CA PHE A 5 -16.71 -6.95 8.51
C PHE A 5 -16.88 -6.31 7.12
N SER A 6 -16.45 -5.06 6.94
CA SER A 6 -16.57 -4.37 5.65
C SER A 6 -15.53 -4.87 4.65
N LEU A 7 -14.30 -5.15 5.10
CA LEU A 7 -13.23 -5.62 4.22
C LEU A 7 -13.46 -7.05 3.72
N SER A 8 -14.11 -7.90 4.51
CA SER A 8 -14.50 -9.24 4.07
C SER A 8 -15.54 -9.20 2.95
N MET A 9 -16.45 -8.22 2.97
CA MET A 9 -17.46 -8.06 1.90
C MET A 9 -16.82 -7.62 0.58
N SER A 10 -15.89 -6.66 0.62
CA SER A 10 -15.13 -6.26 -0.59
C SER A 10 -14.33 -7.43 -1.17
N LEU A 11 -13.68 -8.23 -0.31
CA LEU A 11 -12.95 -9.43 -0.74
C LEU A 11 -13.89 -10.45 -1.40
N HIS A 12 -15.07 -10.68 -0.81
CA HIS A 12 -16.11 -11.52 -1.40
C HIS A 12 -16.44 -11.04 -2.81
N GLN A 13 -16.73 -9.74 -2.99
CA GLN A 13 -17.09 -9.21 -4.31
C GLN A 13 -15.96 -9.32 -5.34
N ILE A 14 -14.70 -9.16 -4.92
CA ILE A 14 -13.54 -9.39 -5.79
C ILE A 14 -13.51 -10.85 -6.27
N VAL A 15 -13.70 -11.81 -5.35
CA VAL A 15 -13.75 -13.24 -5.67
C VAL A 15 -14.89 -13.56 -6.64
N GLU A 16 -16.09 -13.03 -6.38
CA GLU A 16 -17.26 -13.23 -7.25
C GLU A 16 -17.06 -12.67 -8.66
N GLY A 17 -16.31 -11.56 -8.79
CA GLY A 17 -16.01 -10.92 -10.07
C GLY A 17 -14.81 -11.53 -10.81
N LEU A 18 -13.83 -12.11 -10.11
CA LEU A 18 -12.64 -12.71 -10.72
C LEU A 18 -12.99 -13.94 -11.57
N TRP A 19 -13.91 -14.75 -11.07
CA TRP A 19 -14.41 -15.94 -11.75
C TRP A 19 -15.87 -15.71 -12.09
N GLY A 20 -16.17 -15.59 -13.39
CA GLY A 20 -17.55 -15.52 -13.86
C GLY A 20 -18.40 -16.64 -13.27
N LYS A 21 -19.68 -16.36 -13.02
CA LYS A 21 -20.62 -17.29 -12.35
C LYS A 21 -20.63 -18.67 -13.01
N GLU A 22 -20.43 -18.71 -14.32
CA GLU A 22 -20.36 -19.91 -15.15
C GLU A 22 -19.12 -20.79 -14.91
N LYS A 23 -18.05 -20.25 -14.33
CA LYS A 23 -16.81 -20.98 -14.02
C LYS A 23 -16.72 -21.41 -12.56
N ARG A 24 -17.69 -21.03 -11.74
CA ARG A 24 -17.70 -21.34 -10.30
C ARG A 24 -18.54 -22.57 -10.06
N GLU A 25 -17.99 -23.50 -9.29
CA GLU A 25 -18.78 -24.63 -8.78
C GLU A 25 -19.90 -24.11 -7.88
N GLU A 26 -21.09 -24.68 -8.03
CA GLU A 26 -22.25 -24.27 -7.23
C GLU A 26 -21.97 -24.53 -5.74
N GLY A 27 -22.15 -23.51 -4.91
CA GLY A 27 -21.87 -23.59 -3.48
C GLY A 27 -20.38 -23.57 -3.11
N ALA A 28 -19.48 -23.28 -4.06
CA ALA A 28 -18.05 -23.10 -3.77
C ALA A 28 -17.84 -22.06 -2.67
N LYS A 29 -17.10 -22.44 -1.62
CA LYS A 29 -16.70 -21.55 -0.54
C LYS A 29 -15.24 -21.20 -0.73
N VAL A 30 -14.95 -19.90 -0.81
CA VAL A 30 -13.57 -19.42 -0.80
C VAL A 30 -13.20 -19.09 0.63
N GLU A 31 -12.26 -19.86 1.17
CA GLU A 31 -11.69 -19.60 2.48
C GLU A 31 -10.89 -18.30 2.45
N TYR A 32 -11.05 -17.49 3.49
CA TYR A 32 -10.23 -16.30 3.70
C TYR A 32 -9.69 -16.29 5.13
N LEU A 33 -8.50 -15.71 5.27
CA LEU A 33 -7.82 -15.61 6.55
C LEU A 33 -8.00 -14.21 7.11
N VAL A 34 -8.31 -14.14 8.41
CA VAL A 34 -8.35 -12.90 9.18
C VAL A 34 -7.32 -13.02 10.28
N ARG A 35 -6.43 -12.04 10.38
CA ARG A 35 -5.44 -11.99 11.46
C ARG A 35 -6.04 -11.35 12.69
N GLY A 36 -5.54 -11.75 13.86
CA GLY A 36 -5.86 -11.06 15.11
C GLY A 36 -5.31 -9.63 15.08
N TRP A 37 -5.99 -8.71 15.76
CA TRP A 37 -5.62 -7.28 15.76
C TRP A 37 -4.19 -6.99 16.25
N GLN A 38 -3.57 -7.88 17.04
CA GLN A 38 -2.18 -7.75 17.49
C GLN A 38 -1.17 -8.17 16.42
N ASP A 39 -1.53 -9.16 15.60
CA ASP A 39 -0.65 -9.71 14.57
C ASP A 39 -0.86 -9.04 13.21
N GLU A 40 -1.97 -8.32 13.04
CA GLU A 40 -2.34 -7.60 11.82
C GLU A 40 -1.21 -6.67 11.36
N ASP A 41 -0.83 -6.81 10.09
CA ASP A 41 0.28 -6.12 9.43
C ASP A 41 -0.13 -5.53 8.06
N LEU A 42 -1.39 -5.70 7.64
CA LEU A 42 -1.90 -5.09 6.41
C LEU A 42 -2.03 -3.56 6.52
N TYR A 43 -1.97 -2.98 7.72
CA TYR A 43 -2.01 -1.54 7.95
C TYR A 43 -1.05 -1.13 9.08
N PRO A 44 -0.75 0.18 9.24
CA PRO A 44 0.09 0.68 10.34
C PRO A 44 -0.53 0.38 11.71
N ASN A 45 -0.09 -0.71 12.34
CA ASN A 45 -0.75 -1.23 13.53
C ASN A 45 -0.38 -0.42 14.78
N THR A 46 -1.29 0.47 15.18
CA THR A 46 -1.11 1.41 16.31
C THR A 46 -1.13 0.75 17.69
N SER A 47 -1.29 -0.57 17.79
CA SER A 47 -0.94 -1.32 19.02
C SER A 47 0.54 -1.17 19.38
N CYS A 48 1.39 -0.88 18.40
CA CYS A 48 2.76 -0.47 18.60
C CYS A 48 2.85 0.93 19.24
N LYS A 49 3.28 0.99 20.50
CA LYS A 49 3.43 2.27 21.24
C LYS A 49 4.41 3.21 20.57
N ARG A 50 5.51 2.68 20.01
CA ARG A 50 6.53 3.48 19.33
C ARG A 50 6.00 4.12 18.05
N LEU A 51 5.31 3.33 17.21
CA LEU A 51 4.65 3.85 16.00
C LEU A 51 3.65 4.96 16.35
N ARG A 52 2.79 4.73 17.35
CA ARG A 52 1.81 5.72 17.80
C ARG A 52 2.45 7.04 18.26
N ALA A 53 3.59 6.96 18.94
CA ALA A 53 4.32 8.15 19.38
C ALA A 53 4.92 8.94 18.20
N LEU A 54 5.49 8.24 17.21
CA LEU A 54 6.00 8.86 15.98
C LEU A 54 4.87 9.51 15.18
N ASP A 55 3.73 8.82 15.07
CA ASP A 55 2.53 9.31 14.39
C ASP A 55 1.98 10.58 15.04
N SER A 56 1.82 10.57 16.36
CA SER A 56 1.36 11.73 17.13
C SER A 56 2.28 12.94 16.96
N ALA A 57 3.61 12.72 16.93
CA ALA A 57 4.58 13.78 16.70
C ALA A 57 4.50 14.35 15.28
N SER A 58 4.32 13.47 14.27
CA SER A 58 4.14 13.87 12.87
C SER A 58 2.88 14.70 12.68
N ILE A 59 1.75 14.26 13.23
CA ILE A 59 0.48 14.98 13.17
C ILE A 59 0.62 16.35 13.85
N ALA A 60 1.25 16.42 15.03
CA ALA A 60 1.43 17.70 15.74
C ALA A 60 2.30 18.70 14.96
N ALA A 61 3.33 18.24 14.23
CA ALA A 61 4.11 19.09 13.33
C ALA A 61 3.26 19.55 12.14
N THR A 62 2.57 18.60 11.50
CA THR A 62 1.73 18.85 10.33
C THR A 62 0.60 19.84 10.61
N THR A 63 -0.06 19.74 11.77
CA THR A 63 -1.11 20.68 12.20
C THR A 63 -0.61 22.12 12.15
N LYS A 64 0.62 22.38 12.60
CA LYS A 64 1.21 23.73 12.58
C LYS A 64 1.54 24.17 11.15
N GLU A 65 2.11 23.28 10.35
CA GLU A 65 2.53 23.58 8.98
C GLU A 65 1.34 23.83 8.04
N GLN A 66 0.25 23.06 8.19
CA GLN A 66 -0.92 23.13 7.31
C GLN A 66 -1.98 24.14 7.76
N ALA A 67 -1.92 24.63 9.01
CA ALA A 67 -2.86 25.64 9.51
C ALA A 67 -2.98 26.89 8.62
N PRO A 68 -1.89 27.57 8.18
CA PRO A 68 -2.00 28.74 7.30
C PRO A 68 -2.52 28.39 5.90
N ILE A 69 -2.23 27.18 5.41
CA ILE A 69 -2.72 26.70 4.11
C ILE A 69 -4.23 26.51 4.17
N LEU A 70 -4.73 25.84 5.21
CA LEU A 70 -6.17 25.63 5.43
C LEU A 70 -6.91 26.94 5.76
N ALA A 71 -6.25 27.90 6.41
CA ALA A 71 -6.84 29.22 6.68
C ALA A 71 -7.22 29.98 5.40
N ALA A 72 -6.55 29.71 4.27
CA ALA A 72 -6.92 30.27 2.98
C ALA A 72 -8.31 29.83 2.48
N LEU A 73 -8.88 28.76 3.08
CA LEU A 73 -10.22 28.26 2.77
C LEU A 73 -11.30 28.76 3.73
N ASP A 74 -10.97 29.53 4.77
CA ASP A 74 -11.94 29.90 5.82
C ASP A 74 -13.14 30.67 5.23
N SER A 75 -12.88 31.66 4.39
CA SER A 75 -13.94 32.46 3.75
C SER A 75 -14.86 31.66 2.83
N VAL A 76 -14.43 30.47 2.39
CA VAL A 76 -15.15 29.59 1.48
C VAL A 76 -15.88 28.49 2.25
N LEU A 77 -15.21 27.86 3.21
CA LEU A 77 -15.70 26.66 3.89
C LEU A 77 -16.43 26.96 5.20
N GLU A 78 -16.05 27.99 5.95
CA GLU A 78 -16.71 28.31 7.23
C GLU A 78 -18.22 28.53 7.08
N PRO A 79 -18.74 29.25 6.06
CA PRO A 79 -20.19 29.37 5.84
C PRO A 79 -20.90 28.05 5.56
N VAL A 80 -20.17 27.03 5.12
CA VAL A 80 -20.70 25.71 4.73
C VAL A 80 -20.62 24.72 5.88
N VAL A 81 -19.49 24.68 6.58
CA VAL A 81 -19.22 23.72 7.66
C VAL A 81 -19.53 24.28 9.06
N GLY A 82 -19.71 25.59 9.18
CA GLY A 82 -20.06 26.29 10.42
C GLY A 82 -18.88 26.67 11.32
N ALA A 83 -17.64 26.37 10.94
CA ALA A 83 -16.42 26.74 11.66
C ALA A 83 -15.17 26.68 10.75
N PRO A 84 -14.06 27.35 11.10
CA PRO A 84 -12.79 27.18 10.42
C PRO A 84 -12.31 25.72 10.45
N LEU A 85 -11.93 25.18 9.29
CA LEU A 85 -11.56 23.77 9.14
C LEU A 85 -10.05 23.59 9.29
N ARG A 86 -9.61 22.79 10.26
CA ARG A 86 -8.21 22.44 10.53
C ARG A 86 -8.05 20.93 10.70
N ILE A 87 -6.81 20.47 10.78
CA ILE A 87 -6.49 19.07 11.08
C ILE A 87 -7.05 18.67 12.46
N ASP A 88 -6.92 19.56 13.44
CA ASP A 88 -7.29 19.35 14.84
C ASP A 88 -8.60 20.04 15.25
N SER A 89 -9.36 20.62 14.31
CA SER A 89 -10.65 21.25 14.58
C SER A 89 -11.78 20.24 14.84
N SER A 90 -12.95 20.76 15.22
CA SER A 90 -14.20 20.01 15.28
C SER A 90 -15.30 20.80 14.51
N PRO A 91 -15.79 20.31 13.35
CA PRO A 91 -15.42 19.06 12.67
C PRO A 91 -13.97 19.05 12.18
N ARG A 92 -13.38 17.87 12.03
CA ARG A 92 -12.02 17.70 11.47
C ARG A 92 -12.02 17.81 9.95
N ALA A 93 -10.94 18.36 9.39
CA ALA A 93 -10.70 18.40 7.95
C ALA A 93 -10.88 17.04 7.27
N SER A 94 -10.27 15.99 7.83
CA SER A 94 -10.35 14.62 7.33
C SER A 94 -11.79 14.08 7.29
N GLY A 95 -12.60 14.35 8.32
CA GLY A 95 -14.00 13.92 8.34
C GLY A 95 -14.87 14.63 7.30
N VAL A 96 -14.61 15.92 7.03
CA VAL A 96 -15.30 16.66 5.97
C VAL A 96 -14.91 16.11 4.59
N LEU A 97 -13.63 15.86 4.33
CA LEU A 97 -13.20 15.27 3.07
C LEU A 97 -13.80 13.87 2.86
N ASP A 98 -13.79 13.02 3.88
CA ASP A 98 -14.39 11.68 3.81
C ASP A 98 -15.87 11.76 3.42
N THR A 99 -16.63 12.65 4.08
CA THR A 99 -18.04 12.91 3.74
C THR A 99 -18.20 13.34 2.29
N VAL A 100 -17.35 14.25 1.81
CA VAL A 100 -17.36 14.70 0.40
C VAL A 100 -17.10 13.54 -0.56
N LEU A 101 -16.10 12.71 -0.29
CA LEU A 101 -15.74 11.58 -1.15
C LEU A 101 -16.88 10.55 -1.22
N VAL A 102 -17.54 10.27 -0.09
CA VAL A 102 -18.74 9.42 -0.03
C VAL A 102 -19.89 10.03 -0.84
N CYS A 103 -20.22 11.31 -0.61
CA CYS A 103 -21.29 11.97 -1.36
C CYS A 103 -21.04 11.92 -2.88
N ARG A 104 -19.80 12.19 -3.32
CA ARG A 104 -19.43 12.11 -4.74
C ARG A 104 -19.57 10.69 -5.30
N ALA A 105 -19.13 9.67 -4.55
CA ALA A 105 -19.25 8.28 -4.98
C ALA A 105 -20.72 7.83 -5.16
N HIS A 106 -21.65 8.45 -4.43
CA HIS A 106 -23.07 8.14 -4.47
C HIS A 106 -23.94 9.14 -5.25
N GLY A 107 -23.33 10.13 -5.92
CA GLY A 107 -24.07 11.16 -6.66
C GLY A 107 -24.95 12.07 -5.78
N ILE A 108 -24.61 12.19 -4.50
CA ILE A 108 -25.28 13.09 -3.55
C ILE A 108 -24.74 14.51 -3.80
N LYS A 109 -25.66 15.46 -4.04
CA LYS A 109 -25.31 16.86 -4.29
C LYS A 109 -24.63 17.48 -3.07
N LEU A 110 -23.53 18.18 -3.32
CA LEU A 110 -22.79 18.93 -2.30
C LEU A 110 -22.94 20.43 -2.52
N PRO A 111 -22.67 21.26 -1.49
CA PRO A 111 -22.42 22.68 -1.69
C PRO A 111 -21.32 22.90 -2.74
N LYS A 112 -21.48 23.88 -3.63
CA LYS A 112 -20.57 24.14 -4.76
C LYS A 112 -19.12 24.35 -4.31
N GLU A 113 -18.94 24.91 -3.11
CA GLU A 113 -17.64 25.13 -2.47
C GLU A 113 -16.91 23.81 -2.19
N LEU A 114 -17.66 22.76 -1.82
CA LEU A 114 -17.17 21.40 -1.61
C LEU A 114 -17.14 20.56 -2.90
N GLU A 115 -17.54 21.13 -4.04
CA GLU A 115 -17.37 20.55 -5.37
C GLU A 115 -16.21 21.21 -6.15
N ASP A 116 -15.74 22.37 -5.70
CA ASP A 116 -14.66 23.11 -6.34
C ASP A 116 -13.33 22.31 -6.32
N PRO A 117 -12.74 22.01 -7.49
CA PRO A 117 -11.52 21.21 -7.55
C PRO A 117 -10.33 21.81 -6.81
N LYS A 118 -10.21 23.14 -6.71
CA LYS A 118 -9.09 23.78 -6.01
C LYS A 118 -9.23 23.62 -4.50
N THR A 119 -10.43 23.85 -3.98
CA THR A 119 -10.79 23.67 -2.57
C THR A 119 -10.53 22.22 -2.15
N LEU A 120 -11.04 21.26 -2.92
CA LEU A 120 -10.81 19.84 -2.64
C LEU A 120 -9.34 19.45 -2.75
N ARG A 121 -8.58 20.02 -3.69
CA ARG A 121 -7.16 19.70 -3.83
C ARG A 121 -6.34 20.18 -2.63
N LEU A 122 -6.62 21.38 -2.13
CA LEU A 122 -5.94 21.94 -0.97
C LEU A 122 -6.31 21.16 0.29
N LEU A 123 -7.61 20.85 0.48
CA LEU A 123 -8.09 20.05 1.61
C LEU A 123 -7.48 18.64 1.61
N GLU A 124 -7.53 17.93 0.48
CA GLU A 124 -6.90 16.62 0.29
C GLU A 124 -5.38 16.67 0.57
N GLY A 125 -4.69 17.70 0.08
CA GLY A 125 -3.25 17.86 0.32
C GLY A 125 -2.92 17.94 1.82
N ALA A 126 -3.64 18.77 2.57
CA ALA A 126 -3.45 18.89 4.02
C ALA A 126 -3.72 17.57 4.76
N ILE A 127 -4.72 16.81 4.33
CA ILE A 127 -5.06 15.50 4.93
C ILE A 127 -4.05 14.43 4.53
N CYS A 128 -3.53 14.44 3.30
CA CYS A 128 -2.41 13.57 2.94
C CYS A 128 -1.18 13.86 3.80
N HIS A 129 -0.90 15.13 4.11
CA HIS A 129 0.14 15.48 5.07
C HIS A 129 -0.18 14.93 6.47
N GLU A 130 -1.41 15.11 6.97
CA GLU A 130 -1.84 14.61 8.30
C GLU A 130 -1.56 13.12 8.44
N TRP A 131 -1.92 12.33 7.43
CA TRP A 131 -1.89 10.86 7.51
C TRP A 131 -0.59 10.22 7.04
N PHE A 132 0.21 10.89 6.19
CA PHE A 132 1.33 10.25 5.51
C PHE A 132 2.69 10.91 5.72
N ASP A 133 2.78 12.09 6.34
CA ASP A 133 4.08 12.71 6.61
C ASP A 133 4.93 11.91 7.61
N GLY A 134 4.31 11.05 8.42
CA GLY A 134 5.03 10.13 9.31
C GLY A 134 6.02 9.25 8.55
N TYR A 135 5.69 8.90 7.29
CA TYR A 135 6.58 8.13 6.43
C TYR A 135 7.86 8.87 6.05
N LYS A 136 8.03 10.17 6.29
CA LYS A 136 9.35 10.82 6.13
C LYS A 136 10.40 10.26 7.09
N ASN A 137 9.97 9.64 8.19
CA ASN A 137 10.83 9.00 9.17
C ASN A 137 11.02 7.49 8.85
N LEU A 138 12.27 7.04 8.72
CA LEU A 138 12.58 5.64 8.40
C LEU A 138 12.07 4.64 9.46
N GLU A 139 12.13 4.99 10.75
CA GLU A 139 11.60 4.15 11.83
C GLU A 139 10.07 4.02 11.71
N PHE A 140 9.37 5.10 11.37
CA PHE A 140 7.94 5.05 11.08
C PHE A 140 7.66 4.11 9.90
N ARG A 141 8.38 4.24 8.78
CA ARG A 141 8.22 3.35 7.61
C ARG A 141 8.35 1.88 8.00
N LYS A 142 9.41 1.56 8.75
CA LYS A 142 9.71 0.21 9.27
C LYS A 142 8.58 -0.33 10.15
N LEU A 143 8.12 0.45 11.11
CA LEU A 143 7.07 0.03 12.03
C LEU A 143 5.68 -0.04 11.39
N ALA A 144 5.41 0.82 10.40
CA ALA A 144 4.12 0.89 9.72
C ALA A 144 3.95 -0.26 8.71
N MET A 145 4.93 -0.48 7.84
CA MET A 145 4.78 -1.38 6.68
C MET A 145 5.84 -2.49 6.58
N GLY A 146 6.86 -2.47 7.44
CA GLY A 146 8.01 -3.37 7.32
C GLY A 146 7.67 -4.86 7.41
N ARG A 147 6.70 -5.23 8.25
CA ARG A 147 6.23 -6.62 8.36
C ARG A 147 5.56 -7.11 7.07
N LEU A 148 4.64 -6.32 6.52
CA LEU A 148 3.97 -6.65 5.26
C LEU A 148 4.97 -6.76 4.10
N LEU A 149 5.88 -5.78 3.96
CA LEU A 149 6.88 -5.79 2.89
C LEU A 149 7.85 -6.96 3.02
N SER A 150 8.23 -7.36 4.25
CA SER A 150 9.04 -8.55 4.47
C SER A 150 8.30 -9.82 4.02
N SER A 151 7.03 -9.98 4.45
CA SER A 151 6.22 -11.15 4.07
C SER A 151 5.98 -11.23 2.57
N LEU A 152 5.71 -10.10 1.92
CA LEU A 152 5.57 -10.00 0.47
C LEU A 152 6.86 -10.42 -0.24
N ARG A 153 8.01 -9.85 0.14
CA ARG A 153 9.32 -10.19 -0.43
C ARG A 153 9.63 -11.68 -0.29
N GLN A 154 9.41 -12.24 0.89
CA GLN A 154 9.63 -13.66 1.17
C GLN A 154 8.72 -14.57 0.31
N THR A 155 7.46 -14.19 0.12
CA THR A 155 6.52 -14.93 -0.73
C THR A 155 6.97 -14.94 -2.20
N LEU A 156 7.37 -13.78 -2.71
CA LEU A 156 7.90 -13.67 -4.08
C LEU A 156 9.20 -14.45 -4.25
N GLU A 157 10.08 -14.43 -3.24
CA GLU A 157 11.35 -15.16 -3.25
C GLU A 157 11.14 -16.68 -3.20
N ALA A 158 10.22 -17.16 -2.36
CA ALA A 158 9.83 -18.56 -2.33
C ALA A 158 9.31 -19.03 -3.69
N LYS A 159 8.48 -18.22 -4.36
CA LYS A 159 7.98 -18.51 -5.71
C LYS A 159 9.09 -18.51 -6.76
N ALA A 160 10.01 -17.54 -6.72
CA ALA A 160 11.14 -17.45 -7.64
C ALA A 160 12.11 -18.64 -7.50
N ASN A 161 12.26 -19.16 -6.27
CA ASN A 161 13.11 -20.31 -5.96
C ASN A 161 12.44 -21.66 -6.25
N ASP A 162 11.13 -21.68 -6.52
CA ASP A 162 10.38 -22.88 -6.92
C ASP A 162 9.72 -22.70 -8.30
N PRO A 163 10.52 -22.57 -9.38
CA PRO A 163 10.03 -22.32 -10.74
C PRO A 163 9.13 -23.42 -11.32
N LEU A 164 9.11 -24.60 -10.69
CA LEU A 164 8.31 -25.76 -11.08
C LEU A 164 7.08 -25.97 -10.19
N GLU A 165 6.83 -25.07 -9.23
CA GLU A 165 5.67 -25.08 -8.32
C GLU A 165 5.51 -26.41 -7.56
N LYS A 166 6.64 -27.02 -7.14
CA LYS A 166 6.62 -28.28 -6.39
C LYS A 166 6.09 -28.08 -4.96
N VAL A 167 6.44 -26.95 -4.36
CA VAL A 167 6.10 -26.55 -2.99
C VAL A 167 5.22 -25.30 -3.01
N GLU A 168 5.66 -24.22 -3.64
CA GLU A 168 4.95 -22.94 -3.67
C GLU A 168 3.98 -22.86 -4.87
N LYS A 169 2.73 -23.23 -4.61
CA LYS A 169 1.66 -23.33 -5.60
C LYS A 169 0.83 -22.05 -5.76
N THR A 170 1.01 -21.06 -4.90
CA THR A 170 0.25 -19.81 -4.96
C THR A 170 0.56 -19.09 -6.26
N ARG A 171 -0.50 -18.71 -7.00
CA ARG A 171 -0.41 -17.92 -8.23
C ARG A 171 -1.06 -16.55 -8.11
N LEU A 172 -1.96 -16.40 -7.14
CA LEU A 172 -2.63 -15.15 -6.82
C LEU A 172 -2.89 -15.13 -5.32
N ALA A 173 -2.55 -14.02 -4.68
CA ALA A 173 -2.95 -13.69 -3.32
C ALA A 173 -3.69 -12.36 -3.35
N VAL A 174 -4.83 -12.26 -2.67
CA VAL A 174 -5.64 -11.05 -2.59
C VAL A 174 -5.72 -10.61 -1.14
N TYR A 175 -5.25 -9.39 -0.87
CA TYR A 175 -5.28 -8.79 0.46
C TYR A 175 -6.29 -7.64 0.45
N SER A 176 -7.40 -7.79 1.17
CA SER A 176 -8.35 -6.71 1.39
C SER A 176 -7.85 -5.84 2.54
N CYS A 177 -7.64 -4.55 2.28
CA CYS A 177 -6.95 -3.64 3.16
C CYS A 177 -7.54 -2.22 3.09
N HIS A 178 -6.87 -1.24 3.68
CA HIS A 178 -7.34 0.13 3.77
C HIS A 178 -6.59 1.06 2.80
N ASP A 179 -7.12 2.25 2.58
CA ASP A 179 -6.41 3.35 1.92
C ASP A 179 -5.02 3.61 2.55
N THR A 180 -4.94 3.61 3.88
CA THR A 180 -3.69 3.72 4.66
C THR A 180 -2.71 2.59 4.36
N SER A 181 -3.19 1.40 3.99
CA SER A 181 -2.36 0.29 3.53
C SER A 181 -1.76 0.58 2.16
N ILE A 182 -2.58 1.01 1.20
CA ILE A 182 -2.15 1.34 -0.16
C ILE A 182 -1.16 2.51 -0.12
N ALA A 183 -1.55 3.64 0.48
CA ALA A 183 -0.67 4.79 0.65
C ALA A 183 0.59 4.43 1.44
N GLY A 184 0.48 3.54 2.43
CA GLY A 184 1.60 3.07 3.21
C GLY A 184 2.63 2.29 2.40
N ILE A 185 2.20 1.33 1.57
CA ILE A 185 3.11 0.61 0.65
C ILE A 185 3.78 1.60 -0.31
N LEU A 186 2.99 2.52 -0.89
CA LEU A 186 3.51 3.49 -1.84
C LEU A 186 4.53 4.44 -1.19
N ASN A 187 4.29 4.91 0.04
CA ASN A 187 5.25 5.75 0.76
C ASN A 187 6.51 4.97 1.18
N ALA A 188 6.34 3.73 1.66
CA ALA A 188 7.46 2.89 2.08
C ALA A 188 8.41 2.54 0.92
N LEU A 189 7.90 2.52 -0.32
CA LEU A 189 8.66 2.26 -1.54
C LEU A 189 8.96 3.54 -2.36
N ASP A 190 8.77 4.72 -1.76
CA ASP A 190 9.02 6.03 -2.39
C ASP A 190 8.32 6.23 -3.75
N ALA A 191 7.07 5.77 -3.84
CA ALA A 191 6.23 5.80 -5.04
C ALA A 191 4.83 6.43 -4.80
N PHE A 192 4.63 7.11 -3.67
CA PHE A 192 3.38 7.79 -3.36
C PHE A 192 3.23 9.10 -4.14
N ASP A 193 2.05 9.33 -4.72
CA ASP A 193 1.75 10.48 -5.58
C ASP A 193 1.11 11.66 -4.83
N SER A 194 1.10 11.62 -3.50
CA SER A 194 0.47 12.64 -2.64
C SER A 194 -1.01 12.87 -2.98
N ARG A 195 -1.71 11.77 -3.30
CA ARG A 195 -3.16 11.70 -3.48
C ARG A 195 -3.76 10.73 -2.48
N TRP A 196 -4.96 11.01 -1.99
CA TRP A 196 -5.68 10.02 -1.21
C TRP A 196 -6.10 8.86 -2.12
N PRO A 197 -5.82 7.58 -1.79
CA PRO A 197 -6.27 6.46 -2.61
C PRO A 197 -7.80 6.43 -2.73
N PRO A 198 -8.38 6.50 -3.95
CA PRO A 198 -9.83 6.40 -4.11
C PRO A 198 -10.39 5.04 -3.69
N PHE A 199 -11.72 4.94 -3.52
CA PHE A 199 -12.40 3.65 -3.36
C PHE A 199 -12.00 2.67 -4.46
N THR A 200 -11.91 1.38 -4.12
CA THR A 200 -11.47 0.29 -5.02
C THR A 200 -10.02 0.39 -5.52
N SER A 201 -9.21 1.28 -4.93
CA SER A 201 -7.79 1.34 -5.24
C SER A 201 -7.07 0.04 -4.88
N HIS A 202 -6.05 -0.29 -5.67
CA HIS A 202 -5.23 -1.48 -5.45
C HIS A 202 -3.78 -1.26 -5.85
N VAL A 203 -2.89 -1.97 -5.16
CA VAL A 203 -1.52 -2.20 -5.59
C VAL A 203 -1.40 -3.65 -6.04
N ALA A 204 -0.98 -3.87 -7.29
CA ALA A 204 -0.63 -5.20 -7.79
C ALA A 204 0.90 -5.35 -7.79
N VAL A 205 1.39 -6.48 -7.30
CA VAL A 205 2.81 -6.85 -7.33
C VAL A 205 2.95 -8.15 -8.10
N GLU A 206 3.62 -8.09 -9.24
CA GLU A 206 3.66 -9.15 -10.23
C GLU A 206 5.08 -9.68 -10.37
N LEU A 207 5.26 -10.99 -10.27
CA LEU A 207 6.55 -11.68 -10.47
C LEU A 207 6.60 -12.31 -11.86
N PHE A 208 7.66 -12.01 -12.60
CA PHE A 208 7.93 -12.58 -13.92
C PHE A 208 9.22 -13.39 -13.89
N ARG A 209 9.28 -14.42 -14.73
CA ARG A 209 10.50 -15.15 -15.05
C ARG A 209 10.83 -14.92 -16.51
N SER A 210 12.10 -14.65 -16.83
CA SER A 210 12.50 -14.50 -18.23
C SER A 210 12.27 -15.78 -19.01
N ALA A 211 11.67 -15.64 -20.19
CA ALA A 211 11.47 -16.74 -21.13
C ALA A 211 12.77 -17.14 -21.87
N SER A 212 13.85 -16.36 -21.72
CA SER A 212 15.10 -16.61 -22.45
C SER A 212 15.57 -18.05 -22.21
N PRO A 213 15.78 -18.83 -23.29
CA PRO A 213 16.33 -20.16 -23.13
C PRO A 213 17.71 -20.04 -22.48
N PRO A 214 18.10 -21.01 -21.62
CA PRO A 214 19.49 -21.09 -21.19
C PRO A 214 20.39 -21.04 -22.43
N SER A 215 21.48 -20.26 -22.36
CA SER A 215 22.53 -20.26 -23.39
C SER A 215 22.80 -21.68 -23.86
N ILE A 216 23.07 -21.88 -25.16
CA ILE A 216 23.39 -23.21 -25.71
C ILE A 216 24.54 -23.85 -24.91
N LEU A 217 25.49 -23.03 -24.42
CA LEU A 217 26.57 -23.46 -23.52
C LEU A 217 26.06 -23.95 -22.16
N SER A 218 25.03 -23.32 -21.58
CA SER A 218 24.44 -23.76 -20.31
C SER A 218 23.47 -24.93 -20.47
N ALA A 219 22.99 -25.23 -21.67
CA ALA A 219 22.24 -26.46 -21.94
C ALA A 219 23.09 -27.73 -21.69
N PHE A 220 24.40 -27.65 -21.90
CA PHE A 220 25.34 -28.75 -21.63
C PHE A 220 25.81 -28.85 -20.17
N LEU A 221 25.47 -27.87 -19.32
CA LEU A 221 25.79 -27.95 -17.90
C LEU A 221 24.82 -28.89 -17.17
N PRO A 222 25.31 -29.66 -16.17
CA PRO A 222 24.47 -30.36 -15.21
C PRO A 222 23.40 -29.42 -14.63
N SER A 223 22.19 -29.93 -14.34
CA SER A 223 21.08 -29.10 -13.87
C SER A 223 21.41 -28.25 -12.63
N VAL A 224 22.36 -28.69 -11.81
CA VAL A 224 22.85 -27.99 -10.61
C VAL A 224 23.73 -26.77 -10.94
N LEU A 225 24.36 -26.76 -12.11
CA LEU A 225 25.26 -25.71 -12.60
C LEU A 225 24.57 -24.77 -13.61
N ARG A 226 23.31 -25.02 -13.96
CA ARG A 226 22.55 -24.13 -14.86
C ARG A 226 22.17 -22.85 -14.12
N PRO A 227 22.49 -21.65 -14.67
CA PRO A 227 22.05 -20.39 -14.09
C PRO A 227 20.52 -20.37 -13.99
N SER A 228 19.99 -19.93 -12.84
CA SER A 228 18.56 -19.67 -12.70
C SER A 228 18.15 -18.58 -13.69
N GLN A 229 16.95 -18.71 -14.27
CA GLN A 229 16.41 -17.66 -15.13
C GLN A 229 16.20 -16.39 -14.30
N PRO A 230 16.53 -15.20 -14.85
CA PRO A 230 16.34 -13.96 -14.12
C PRO A 230 14.86 -13.71 -13.89
N HIS A 231 14.56 -13.20 -12.69
CA HIS A 231 13.23 -12.80 -12.29
C HIS A 231 13.10 -11.28 -12.25
N TYR A 232 11.89 -10.81 -12.53
CA TYR A 232 11.55 -9.40 -12.55
C TYR A 232 10.28 -9.16 -11.75
N VAL A 233 10.13 -7.96 -11.20
CA VAL A 233 8.94 -7.55 -10.46
C VAL A 233 8.39 -6.26 -11.04
N ARG A 234 7.07 -6.20 -11.21
CA ARG A 234 6.34 -4.99 -11.58
C ARG A 234 5.35 -4.64 -10.48
N LEU A 235 5.33 -3.36 -10.10
CA LEU A 235 4.30 -2.83 -9.22
C LEU A 235 3.36 -1.95 -10.03
N ARG A 236 2.06 -2.05 -9.75
CA ARG A 236 1.03 -1.23 -10.38
C ARG A 236 0.14 -0.59 -9.33
N PHE A 237 -0.11 0.71 -9.43
CA PHE A 237 -1.13 1.40 -8.65
C PHE A 237 -2.28 1.79 -9.58
N ASN A 238 -3.48 1.27 -9.31
CA ASN A 238 -4.67 1.51 -10.14
C ASN A 238 -4.39 1.30 -11.64
N ALA A 239 -3.86 0.12 -11.96
CA ALA A 239 -3.46 -0.30 -13.30
C ALA A 239 -2.37 0.54 -13.99
N ARG A 240 -1.70 1.46 -13.30
CA ARG A 240 -0.55 2.21 -13.82
C ARG A 240 0.74 1.63 -13.26
N ASN A 241 1.72 1.36 -14.12
CA ASN A 241 3.03 0.87 -13.69
C ASN A 241 3.72 1.93 -12.82
N LEU A 242 4.30 1.48 -11.71
CA LEU A 242 5.11 2.32 -10.84
C LEU A 242 6.58 2.28 -11.26
N ARG A 243 7.30 3.37 -10.97
CA ARG A 243 8.75 3.48 -11.14
C ARG A 243 9.37 3.65 -9.77
N LEU A 244 9.88 2.56 -9.22
CA LEU A 244 10.55 2.62 -7.92
C LEU A 244 11.95 3.23 -8.09
N PRO A 245 12.39 4.13 -7.19
CA PRO A 245 13.73 4.70 -7.27
C PRO A 245 14.86 3.67 -7.35
N ALA A 246 14.73 2.55 -6.62
CA ALA A 246 15.71 1.45 -6.63
C ALA A 246 15.87 0.77 -8.00
N CYS A 247 14.88 0.89 -8.88
CA CYS A 247 14.86 0.27 -10.21
C CYS A 247 15.31 1.22 -11.33
N ALA A 248 15.46 2.52 -11.03
CA ALA A 248 15.83 3.52 -12.02
C ALA A 248 17.23 3.34 -12.65
N PRO A 249 18.28 2.94 -11.90
CA PRO A 249 19.61 2.78 -12.48
C PRO A 249 19.65 1.73 -13.61
N GLU A 250 20.60 1.90 -14.54
CA GLU A 250 20.85 0.92 -15.60
C GLU A 250 21.19 -0.45 -15.00
N GLY A 251 20.64 -1.51 -15.60
CA GLY A 251 20.80 -2.89 -15.10
C GLY A 251 19.91 -3.25 -13.90
N LYS A 252 19.17 -2.31 -13.30
CA LYS A 252 18.22 -2.56 -12.20
C LYS A 252 16.77 -2.77 -12.68
N HIS A 253 16.53 -2.75 -13.98
CA HIS A 253 15.23 -3.01 -14.59
C HIS A 253 15.36 -3.80 -15.90
N LEU A 254 14.24 -4.36 -16.38
CA LEU A 254 14.16 -5.04 -17.67
C LEU A 254 14.49 -4.05 -18.81
N PRO A 255 15.44 -4.36 -19.72
CA PRO A 255 15.75 -3.48 -20.85
C PRO A 255 14.50 -3.12 -21.65
N GLY A 256 14.36 -1.83 -21.99
CA GLY A 256 13.19 -1.32 -22.72
C GLY A 256 11.94 -1.07 -21.88
N SER A 257 11.94 -1.43 -20.58
CA SER A 257 10.81 -1.14 -19.67
C SER A 257 10.81 0.27 -19.07
N ASN A 258 11.85 1.07 -19.32
CA ASN A 258 12.01 2.42 -18.77
C ASN A 258 11.89 2.48 -17.23
N GLY A 259 12.40 1.47 -16.51
CA GLY A 259 12.34 1.43 -15.04
C GLY A 259 11.02 0.95 -14.44
N GLU A 260 10.05 0.52 -15.26
CA GLU A 260 8.73 0.05 -14.79
C GLU A 260 8.71 -1.43 -14.36
N VAL A 261 9.72 -2.20 -14.79
CA VAL A 261 9.84 -3.62 -14.47
C VAL A 261 11.21 -3.85 -13.84
N CYS A 262 11.24 -3.87 -12.51
CA CYS A 262 12.45 -4.04 -11.70
C CYS A 262 13.07 -5.42 -11.91
N THR A 263 14.40 -5.54 -11.83
CA THR A 263 14.99 -6.85 -11.51
C THR A 263 14.55 -7.27 -10.11
N PHE A 264 14.47 -8.57 -9.85
CA PHE A 264 14.08 -9.03 -8.52
C PHE A 264 15.06 -8.57 -7.43
N GLU A 265 16.35 -8.44 -7.77
CA GLU A 265 17.35 -7.86 -6.87
C GLU A 265 17.08 -6.38 -6.55
N ALA A 266 16.76 -5.57 -7.55
CA ALA A 266 16.39 -4.16 -7.32
C ALA A 266 15.14 -4.01 -6.46
N PHE A 267 14.16 -4.92 -6.61
CA PHE A 267 13.00 -4.96 -5.74
C PHE A 267 13.36 -5.32 -4.29
N LYS A 268 14.24 -6.30 -4.09
CA LYS A 268 14.74 -6.63 -2.74
C LYS A 268 15.50 -5.45 -2.13
N ASP A 269 16.31 -4.74 -2.92
CA ASP A 269 17.00 -3.51 -2.48
C ASP A 269 15.99 -2.44 -2.01
N ALA A 270 14.89 -2.24 -2.74
CA ALA A 270 13.84 -1.29 -2.38
C ALA A 270 13.16 -1.63 -1.03
N VAL A 271 13.04 -2.92 -0.72
CA VAL A 271 12.37 -3.41 0.49
C VAL A 271 13.33 -3.50 1.69
N ARG A 272 14.62 -3.75 1.45
CA ARG A 272 15.63 -4.04 2.49
C ARG A 272 15.65 -3.02 3.61
N ASP A 273 15.57 -1.73 3.28
CA ASP A 273 15.78 -0.67 4.26
C ASP A 273 14.54 -0.44 5.14
N VAL A 274 13.38 -1.00 4.74
CA VAL A 274 12.10 -0.86 5.45
C VAL A 274 11.58 -2.16 6.04
N GLU A 275 12.04 -3.32 5.58
CA GLU A 275 11.53 -4.60 6.07
C GLU A 275 11.90 -4.86 7.54
N VAL A 276 10.97 -5.48 8.26
CA VAL A 276 11.12 -5.79 9.69
C VAL A 276 10.46 -7.14 9.96
N SER A 277 11.13 -8.03 10.67
CA SER A 277 10.52 -9.30 11.10
C SER A 277 9.49 -9.10 12.21
N SER A 278 8.52 -10.01 12.36
CA SER A 278 7.56 -9.95 13.48
C SER A 278 8.22 -9.97 14.87
N LYS A 279 9.40 -10.60 15.01
CA LYS A 279 10.18 -10.59 16.25
C LYS A 279 10.79 -9.22 16.53
N GLU A 280 11.43 -8.63 15.52
CA GLU A 280 12.04 -7.30 15.62
C GLU A 280 10.99 -6.23 15.87
N TRP A 281 9.88 -6.26 15.14
CA TRP A 281 8.76 -5.32 15.32
C TRP A 281 8.24 -5.34 16.76
N ARG A 282 8.02 -6.53 17.35
CA ARG A 282 7.59 -6.65 18.76
C ARG A 282 8.60 -6.01 19.71
N GLY A 283 9.90 -6.24 19.48
CA GLY A 283 10.97 -5.62 20.26
C GLY A 283 10.94 -4.08 20.17
N LEU A 284 10.85 -3.53 18.96
CA LEU A 284 10.79 -2.07 18.73
C LEU A 284 9.50 -1.44 19.31
N CYS A 285 8.41 -2.18 19.35
CA CYS A 285 7.14 -1.72 19.91
C CYS A 285 7.05 -1.83 21.44
N GLY A 286 8.09 -2.34 22.10
CA GLY A 286 8.15 -2.47 23.57
C GLY A 286 7.35 -3.65 24.11
N ASN A 287 6.99 -4.63 23.26
CA ASN A 287 6.42 -5.89 23.70
C ASN A 287 7.57 -6.82 24.12
N LYS A 288 7.53 -7.39 25.32
CA LYS A 288 8.54 -8.36 25.76
C LYS A 288 8.56 -9.52 24.76
N VAL A 289 9.75 -9.81 24.22
CA VAL A 289 9.99 -11.00 23.42
C VAL A 289 10.11 -12.16 24.42
N GLU A 290 9.03 -12.92 24.57
CA GLU A 290 9.10 -14.26 25.19
C GLU A 290 9.65 -15.26 24.17
#